data_AF-A0A7C5JHY2-F1
#
_entry.id   AF-A0A7C5JHY2-F1
#
_cell.length_a   1.000
_cell.length_b   1.000
_cell.length_c   1.000
_cell.angle_alpha   90.00
_cell.angle_beta   90.00
_cell.angle_gamma   90.00
#
_symmetry.space_group_name_H-M   'P 1'
#
loop_
_entity.id
_entity.type
_entity.pdbx_description
1 polymer ?
#
loop_
_entity_poly.entity_id
_entity_poly.type
_entity_poly.pdbx_seq_one_letter_code
_entity_poly.pdbx_strand_id
1 'polypeptide(L)'
;REIGYKPHIVITGGEPLLYHSNSTFYTIFSYLIKEGLRVTFETNGTIDIDFNKYPLYKEAIFALSIKLSNSQELRAKRINIAALNSIIQNAQNAFFKFTIDDALIKTTAINEISELQAIAPNLPVYCMPIGDSRQTIWMNDNAVFDFCKKHNFIYSDRLHIRVFDTTQGV
;
A
#
# COMPACT_ATOMS: atom_id res chain seq x y z
N ARG A 1 -14.50 13.53 -24.53
CA ARG A 1 -15.17 13.70 -23.21
C ARG A 1 -14.11 14.26 -22.28
N GLU A 2 -14.22 15.51 -21.84
CA GLU A 2 -13.32 16.05 -20.81
C GLU A 2 -13.89 15.66 -19.44
N ILE A 3 -13.03 15.14 -18.55
CA ILE A 3 -13.42 14.69 -17.21
C ILE A 3 -13.63 15.85 -16.21
N GLY A 4 -13.15 17.06 -16.53
CA GLY A 4 -13.41 18.29 -15.75
C GLY A 4 -12.61 18.42 -14.44
N TYR A 5 -11.76 17.46 -14.10
CA TYR A 5 -10.86 17.50 -12.94
C TYR A 5 -9.55 16.77 -13.23
N LYS A 6 -8.52 17.02 -12.42
CA LYS A 6 -7.26 16.25 -12.47
C LYS A 6 -7.45 14.93 -11.72
N PRO A 7 -7.33 13.77 -12.39
CA PRO A 7 -7.53 12.49 -11.73
C PRO A 7 -6.39 12.22 -10.75
N HIS A 8 -6.69 11.43 -9.73
CA HIS A 8 -5.66 10.82 -8.88
C HIS A 8 -5.16 9.56 -9.59
N ILE A 9 -3.87 9.50 -9.88
CA ILE A 9 -3.23 8.35 -10.50
C ILE A 9 -2.70 7.40 -9.42
N VAL A 10 -3.08 6.12 -9.51
CA VAL A 10 -2.52 5.06 -8.68
C VAL A 10 -1.61 4.21 -9.55
N ILE A 11 -0.33 4.14 -9.18
CA ILE A 11 0.67 3.30 -9.83
C ILE A 11 0.86 2.06 -8.94
N THR A 12 0.47 0.91 -9.48
CA THR A 12 0.42 -0.39 -8.78
C THR A 12 0.83 -1.52 -9.74
N GLY A 13 0.56 -2.77 -9.35
CA GLY A 13 0.93 -3.99 -10.05
C GLY A 13 2.32 -4.49 -9.64
N GLY A 14 2.55 -5.80 -9.66
CA GLY A 14 3.83 -6.40 -9.24
C GLY A 14 4.44 -5.71 -8.01
N GLU A 15 5.67 -5.24 -8.14
CA GLU A 15 6.24 -4.18 -7.29
C GLU A 15 6.62 -2.99 -8.20
N PRO A 16 5.88 -1.87 -8.20
CA PRO A 16 6.06 -0.81 -9.19
C PRO A 16 7.41 -0.11 -9.03
N LEU A 17 7.95 -0.04 -7.81
CA LEU A 17 9.21 0.65 -7.56
C LEU A 17 10.42 -0.12 -8.09
N LEU A 18 10.28 -1.37 -8.58
CA LEU A 18 11.36 -2.04 -9.32
C LEU A 18 11.86 -1.21 -10.51
N TYR A 19 11.00 -0.36 -11.08
CA TYR A 19 11.31 0.50 -12.20
C TYR A 19 11.66 1.93 -11.80
N HIS A 20 11.84 2.22 -10.50
CA HIS A 20 12.01 3.59 -10.00
C HIS A 20 13.16 4.35 -10.66
N SER A 21 14.22 3.64 -11.05
CA SER A 21 15.43 4.16 -11.68
C SER A 21 15.40 4.11 -13.21
N ASN A 22 14.36 3.54 -13.81
CA ASN A 22 14.17 3.56 -15.26
C ASN A 22 13.84 5.00 -15.71
N SER A 23 14.63 5.54 -16.65
CA SER A 23 14.50 6.93 -17.10
C SER A 23 13.15 7.24 -17.72
N THR A 24 12.58 6.32 -18.51
CA THR A 24 11.25 6.47 -19.11
C THR A 24 10.17 6.51 -18.04
N PHE A 25 10.21 5.57 -17.09
CA PHE A 25 9.27 5.53 -15.97
C PHE A 25 9.32 6.81 -15.14
N TYR A 26 10.53 7.23 -14.75
CA TYR A 26 10.72 8.47 -13.99
C TYR A 26 10.28 9.70 -14.80
N THR A 27 10.48 9.74 -16.11
CA THR A 27 10.02 10.85 -16.97
C THR A 27 8.50 10.96 -16.99
N ILE A 28 7.79 9.84 -17.15
CA ILE A 28 6.32 9.80 -17.11
C ILE A 28 5.82 10.25 -15.75
N PHE A 29 6.36 9.69 -14.67
CA PHE A 29 6.00 10.09 -13.31
C PHE A 29 6.26 11.59 -13.06
N SER A 30 7.43 12.08 -13.48
CA SER A 30 7.80 13.49 -13.36
C SER A 30 6.84 14.41 -14.10
N TYR A 31 6.37 14.00 -15.27
CA TYR A 31 5.37 14.73 -16.04
C TYR A 31 4.04 14.81 -15.27
N LEU A 32 3.55 13.70 -14.71
CA LEU A 32 2.30 13.69 -13.93
C LEU A 32 2.36 14.66 -12.72
N ILE A 33 3.48 14.65 -11.98
CA ILE A 33 3.68 15.56 -10.84
C ILE A 33 3.72 17.02 -11.29
N LYS A 34 4.43 17.34 -12.38
CA LYS A 34 4.53 18.71 -12.92
C LYS A 34 3.20 19.24 -13.45
N GLU A 35 2.37 18.36 -14.01
CA GLU A 35 0.99 18.67 -14.38
C GLU A 35 0.07 18.78 -13.15
N GLY A 36 0.59 18.64 -11.94
CA GLY A 36 -0.16 18.78 -10.68
C GLY A 36 -1.16 17.64 -10.46
N LEU A 37 -0.93 16.46 -11.04
CA LEU A 37 -1.68 15.26 -10.70
C LEU A 37 -1.15 14.68 -9.39
N ARG A 38 -2.08 14.25 -8.54
CA ARG A 38 -1.75 13.47 -7.35
C ARG A 38 -1.41 12.04 -7.78
N VAL A 39 -0.28 11.52 -7.31
CA VAL A 39 0.19 10.16 -7.62
C VAL A 39 0.36 9.36 -6.32
N THR A 40 -0.22 8.16 -6.27
CA THR A 40 0.04 7.19 -5.21
C THR A 40 0.74 5.96 -5.77
N PHE A 41 1.84 5.56 -5.13
CA PHE A 41 2.43 4.25 -5.33
C PHE A 41 1.84 3.26 -4.34
N GLU A 42 1.30 2.15 -4.84
CA GLU A 42 1.04 0.97 -4.02
C GLU A 42 2.25 0.05 -4.10
N THR A 43 3.02 -0.02 -3.02
CA THR A 43 4.29 -0.75 -2.97
C THR A 43 4.32 -1.69 -1.78
N ASN A 44 5.01 -2.83 -1.90
CA ASN A 44 5.29 -3.71 -0.78
C ASN A 44 6.40 -3.18 0.14
N GLY A 45 7.03 -2.05 -0.20
CA GLY A 45 8.02 -1.36 0.63
C GLY A 45 9.40 -2.01 0.65
N THR A 46 9.70 -2.91 -0.29
CA THR A 46 10.99 -3.63 -0.31
C THR A 46 12.10 -2.94 -1.12
N ILE A 47 11.75 -1.93 -1.93
CA ILE A 47 12.67 -1.24 -2.84
C ILE A 47 13.16 0.07 -2.22
N ASP A 48 14.48 0.23 -2.13
CA ASP A 48 15.09 1.48 -1.69
C ASP A 48 15.23 2.46 -2.86
N ILE A 49 14.82 3.72 -2.63
CA ILE A 49 14.87 4.78 -3.62
C ILE A 49 15.94 5.78 -3.21
N ASP A 50 16.85 6.11 -4.13
CA ASP A 50 17.72 7.27 -3.99
C ASP A 50 16.91 8.57 -4.25
N PHE A 51 16.35 9.13 -3.19
CA PHE A 51 15.57 10.38 -3.23
C PHE A 51 16.41 11.63 -3.55
N ASN A 52 17.75 11.54 -3.52
CA ASN A 52 18.61 12.64 -3.97
C ASN A 52 18.74 12.62 -5.51
N LYS A 53 18.88 11.42 -6.07
CA LYS A 53 18.92 11.21 -7.52
C LYS A 53 17.54 11.38 -8.17
N TYR A 54 16.47 10.98 -7.49
CA TYR A 54 15.09 11.02 -7.99
C TYR A 54 14.17 11.83 -7.06
N PRO A 55 14.39 13.15 -6.94
CA PRO A 55 13.74 13.98 -5.92
C PRO A 55 12.23 14.09 -6.05
N LEU A 56 11.67 13.90 -7.26
CA LEU A 56 10.23 14.03 -7.45
C LEU A 56 9.42 12.93 -6.74
N TYR A 57 10.04 11.79 -6.37
CA TYR A 57 9.35 10.79 -5.56
C TYR A 57 8.93 11.33 -4.19
N LYS A 58 9.54 12.42 -3.70
CA LYS A 58 9.12 13.08 -2.46
C LYS A 58 7.69 13.63 -2.55
N GLU A 59 7.22 14.00 -3.73
CA GLU A 59 5.86 14.53 -3.98
C GLU A 59 4.80 13.41 -4.12
N ALA A 60 5.22 12.14 -4.12
CA ALA A 60 4.30 11.02 -4.23
C ALA A 60 3.74 10.61 -2.86
N ILE A 61 2.61 9.92 -2.91
CA ILE A 61 2.01 9.27 -1.75
C ILE A 61 2.38 7.79 -1.78
N PHE A 62 2.82 7.23 -0.66
CA PHE A 62 3.16 5.81 -0.58
C PHE A 62 2.14 5.05 0.26
N ALA A 63 1.38 4.17 -0.40
CA ALA A 63 0.56 3.16 0.25
C ALA A 63 1.43 1.93 0.52
N LEU A 64 2.06 1.89 1.69
CA LEU A 64 3.00 0.84 2.10
C LEU A 64 2.24 -0.44 2.41
N SER A 65 2.02 -1.23 1.37
CA SER A 65 1.27 -2.50 1.34
C SER A 65 2.15 -3.67 1.78
N ILE A 66 2.73 -3.56 2.97
CA ILE A 66 3.75 -4.49 3.46
C ILE A 66 3.11 -5.87 3.69
N LYS A 67 3.73 -6.91 3.13
CA LYS A 67 3.22 -8.28 3.26
C LYS A 67 3.48 -8.81 4.68
N LEU A 68 2.46 -9.42 5.28
CA LEU A 68 2.56 -10.13 6.57
C LEU A 68 2.80 -11.63 6.35
N SER A 69 2.88 -12.41 7.42
CA SER A 69 3.17 -13.85 7.34
C SER A 69 2.12 -14.66 6.55
N ASN A 70 0.87 -14.18 6.46
CA ASN A 70 -0.17 -14.80 5.61
C ASN A 70 0.17 -14.79 4.11
N SER A 71 1.14 -13.99 3.67
CA SER A 71 1.65 -14.05 2.29
C SER A 71 2.50 -15.29 1.98
N GLN A 72 2.89 -16.05 3.00
CA GLN A 72 3.81 -17.21 2.91
C GLN A 72 5.22 -16.88 2.39
N GLU A 73 5.52 -15.59 2.17
CA GLU A 73 6.87 -15.12 1.85
C GLU A 73 7.74 -15.08 3.10
N LEU A 74 9.01 -15.45 2.95
CA LEU A 74 10.00 -15.34 4.01
C LEU A 74 10.11 -13.89 4.49
N ARG A 75 10.22 -13.68 5.81
CA ARG A 75 10.31 -12.33 6.42
C ARG A 75 11.38 -11.46 5.75
N ALA A 76 12.55 -12.03 5.45
CA ALA A 76 13.65 -11.35 4.79
C ALA A 76 13.34 -10.87 3.36
N LYS A 77 12.34 -11.45 2.68
CA LYS A 77 11.87 -11.01 1.36
C LYS A 77 10.80 -9.94 1.42
N ARG A 78 10.03 -9.86 2.50
CA ARG A 78 8.87 -8.97 2.63
C ARG A 78 9.11 -7.74 3.49
N ILE A 79 10.15 -7.73 4.34
CA ILE A 79 10.49 -6.61 5.21
C ILE A 79 11.89 -6.08 4.86
N ASN A 80 11.95 -4.84 4.38
CA ASN A 80 13.20 -4.09 4.20
C ASN A 80 13.14 -2.79 5.02
N ILE A 81 13.72 -2.81 6.21
CA ILE A 81 13.66 -1.67 7.15
C ILE A 81 14.35 -0.43 6.58
N ALA A 82 15.44 -0.60 5.83
CA ALA A 82 16.16 0.52 5.24
C ALA A 82 15.31 1.24 4.17
N ALA A 83 14.71 0.47 3.26
CA ALA A 83 13.80 1.01 2.24
C ALA A 83 12.57 1.70 2.87
N LEU A 84 11.96 1.07 3.89
CA LEU A 84 10.84 1.67 4.60
C LEU A 84 11.22 3.00 5.26
N ASN A 85 12.33 3.04 5.98
CA ASN A 85 12.81 4.29 6.59
C ASN A 85 13.11 5.37 5.53
N SER A 86 13.76 4.99 4.43
CA SER A 86 14.06 5.89 3.32
C SER A 86 12.79 6.54 2.77
N ILE A 87 11.75 5.74 2.48
CA ILE A 87 10.45 6.24 2.00
C ILE A 87 9.78 7.11 3.05
N ILE A 88 9.66 6.65 4.30
CA ILE A 88 8.91 7.33 5.37
C ILE A 88 9.53 8.69 5.70
N GLN A 89 10.86 8.82 5.64
CA GLN A 89 11.56 10.06 5.95
C GLN A 89 11.53 11.09 4.80
N ASN A 90 11.34 10.64 3.56
CA ASN A 90 11.45 11.51 2.38
C ASN A 90 10.10 11.80 1.70
N ALA A 91 9.13 10.91 1.82
CA ALA A 91 7.82 11.08 1.20
C ALA A 91 7.02 12.19 1.90
N GLN A 92 6.33 13.01 1.12
CA GLN A 92 5.39 13.99 1.63
C GLN A 92 4.23 13.33 2.36
N ASN A 93 3.82 12.14 1.93
CA ASN A 93 2.74 11.39 2.57
C ASN A 93 2.95 9.87 2.42
N ALA A 94 2.72 9.14 3.51
CA ALA A 94 2.76 7.70 3.52
C ALA A 94 1.78 7.15 4.56
N PHE A 95 1.32 5.92 4.34
CA PHE A 95 0.52 5.18 5.31
C PHE A 95 0.77 3.68 5.15
N PHE A 96 0.61 2.93 6.22
CA PHE A 96 0.65 1.48 6.17
C PHE A 96 -0.68 0.92 5.67
N LYS A 97 -0.62 -0.09 4.80
CA LYS A 97 -1.77 -0.87 4.34
C LYS A 97 -1.45 -2.36 4.51
N PHE A 98 -2.30 -3.10 5.21
CA PHE A 98 -2.11 -4.54 5.43
C PHE A 98 -3.29 -5.33 4.89
N THR A 99 -3.01 -6.39 4.12
CA THR A 99 -4.05 -7.36 3.74
C THR A 99 -4.04 -8.48 4.77
N ILE A 100 -5.11 -8.60 5.55
CA ILE A 100 -5.22 -9.56 6.64
C ILE A 100 -6.48 -10.42 6.50
N ASP A 101 -6.47 -11.55 7.16
CA ASP A 101 -7.56 -12.52 7.20
C ASP A 101 -7.85 -12.93 8.65
N ASP A 102 -8.98 -13.59 8.84
CA ASP A 102 -9.44 -14.03 10.16
C ASP A 102 -8.41 -14.94 10.87
N ALA A 103 -7.69 -15.78 10.12
CA ALA A 103 -6.68 -16.68 10.67
C ALA A 103 -5.45 -15.91 11.18
N LEU A 104 -4.96 -14.93 10.43
CA LEU A 104 -3.85 -14.07 10.83
C LEU A 104 -4.23 -13.21 12.05
N ILE A 105 -5.46 -12.69 12.09
CA ILE A 105 -5.99 -11.90 13.22
C ILE A 105 -5.93 -12.70 14.52
N LYS A 106 -6.28 -13.98 14.47
CA LYS A 106 -6.25 -14.89 15.63
C LYS A 106 -4.84 -15.32 16.04
N THR A 107 -3.82 -15.01 15.25
CA THR A 107 -2.44 -15.48 15.46
C THR A 107 -1.46 -14.33 15.61
N THR A 108 -0.99 -13.73 14.52
CA THR A 108 0.17 -12.82 14.54
C THR A 108 -0.09 -11.41 14.02
N ALA A 109 -1.29 -11.10 13.50
CA ALA A 109 -1.56 -9.82 12.82
C ALA A 109 -1.14 -8.60 13.64
N ILE A 110 -1.58 -8.50 14.90
CA ILE A 110 -1.28 -7.35 15.76
C ILE A 110 0.22 -7.24 16.06
N ASN A 111 0.89 -8.36 16.34
CA ASN A 111 2.32 -8.37 16.66
C ASN A 111 3.16 -7.91 15.46
N GLU A 112 2.84 -8.41 14.26
CA GLU A 112 3.55 -8.01 13.04
C GLU A 112 3.27 -6.54 12.67
N ILE A 113 2.03 -6.07 12.82
CA ILE A 113 1.68 -4.66 12.56
C ILE A 113 2.36 -3.74 13.58
N SER A 114 2.35 -4.10 14.87
CA SER A 114 2.99 -3.30 15.92
C SER A 114 4.50 -3.19 15.74
N GLU A 115 5.17 -4.23 15.22
CA GLU A 115 6.60 -4.16 14.87
C GLU A 115 6.85 -3.07 13.81
N LEU A 116 5.99 -2.97 12.79
CA LEU A 116 6.12 -1.96 11.74
C LEU A 116 5.72 -0.56 12.21
N GLN A 117 4.70 -0.46 13.08
CA GLN A 117 4.34 0.80 13.72
C GLN A 117 5.47 1.34 14.60
N ALA A 118 6.27 0.48 15.24
CA ALA A 118 7.41 0.93 16.04
C ALA A 118 8.46 1.70 15.20
N ILE A 119 8.54 1.42 13.90
CA ILE A 119 9.42 2.13 12.96
C ILE A 119 8.86 3.52 12.62
N ALA A 120 7.53 3.64 12.52
CA ALA A 120 6.85 4.85 12.10
C ALA A 120 5.51 5.04 12.85
N PRO A 121 5.56 5.45 14.14
CA PRO A 121 4.41 5.38 15.04
C PRO A 121 3.26 6.31 14.66
N ASN A 122 3.56 7.36 13.89
CA ASN A 122 2.57 8.36 13.49
C ASN A 122 1.90 8.05 12.14
N LEU A 123 2.34 7.00 11.44
CA LEU A 123 1.74 6.64 10.16
C LEU A 123 0.37 6.00 10.39
N PRO A 124 -0.67 6.44 9.66
CA PRO A 124 -1.96 5.77 9.68
C PRO A 124 -1.82 4.30 9.27
N VAL A 125 -2.55 3.43 9.95
CA VAL A 125 -2.61 2.00 9.64
C VAL A 125 -3.96 1.69 9.03
N TYR A 126 -3.94 1.18 7.80
CA TYR A 126 -5.11 0.65 7.11
C TYR A 126 -5.03 -0.88 7.12
N CYS A 127 -6.12 -1.56 7.47
CA CYS A 127 -6.25 -3.00 7.24
C CYS A 127 -7.37 -3.28 6.25
N MET A 128 -7.13 -4.24 5.38
CA MET A 128 -7.99 -4.64 4.28
C MET A 128 -8.21 -6.15 4.31
N PRO A 129 -9.44 -6.64 4.12
CA PRO A 129 -9.67 -8.08 4.08
C PRO A 129 -8.99 -8.70 2.86
N ILE A 130 -8.45 -9.90 3.05
CA ILE A 130 -8.08 -10.75 1.91
C ILE A 130 -9.35 -11.12 1.14
N GLY A 131 -9.22 -11.19 -0.19
CA GLY A 131 -10.28 -11.68 -1.05
C GLY A 131 -10.07 -11.28 -2.50
N ASP A 132 -10.31 -12.24 -3.38
CA ASP A 132 -10.28 -12.20 -4.84
C ASP A 132 -11.69 -12.27 -5.46
N SER A 133 -12.71 -12.50 -4.62
CA SER A 133 -14.12 -12.58 -4.98
C SER A 133 -14.98 -12.04 -3.85
N ARG A 134 -16.26 -11.77 -4.14
CA ARG A 134 -17.22 -11.33 -3.10
C ARG A 134 -17.29 -12.31 -1.93
N GLN A 135 -17.27 -13.61 -2.25
CA GLN A 135 -17.35 -14.67 -1.24
C GLN A 135 -16.15 -14.65 -0.30
N THR A 136 -14.92 -14.54 -0.84
CA THR A 136 -13.71 -14.56 -0.01
C THR A 136 -13.57 -13.30 0.83
N ILE A 137 -14.04 -12.15 0.34
CA ILE A 137 -14.14 -10.93 1.16
C ILE A 137 -15.13 -11.10 2.30
N TRP A 138 -16.33 -11.63 2.01
CA TRP A 138 -17.39 -11.82 3.03
C TRP A 138 -16.96 -12.75 4.16
N MET A 139 -16.07 -13.70 3.88
CA MET A 139 -15.50 -14.58 4.91
C MET A 139 -14.56 -13.85 5.89
N ASN A 140 -14.02 -12.68 5.53
CA ASN A 140 -12.98 -12.00 6.30
C ASN A 140 -13.40 -10.60 6.79
N ASP A 141 -14.30 -9.92 6.11
CA ASP A 141 -14.57 -8.49 6.29
C ASP A 141 -14.98 -8.10 7.72
N ASN A 142 -15.89 -8.84 8.35
CA ASN A 142 -16.32 -8.59 9.71
C ASN A 142 -15.17 -8.72 10.72
N ALA A 143 -14.34 -9.76 10.58
CA ALA A 143 -13.19 -9.97 11.45
C ALA A 143 -12.16 -8.83 11.31
N VAL A 144 -11.89 -8.40 10.07
CA VAL A 144 -10.97 -7.28 9.80
C VAL A 144 -11.56 -5.96 10.31
N PHE A 145 -12.86 -5.73 10.15
CA PHE A 145 -13.52 -4.52 10.64
C PHE A 145 -13.45 -4.42 12.17
N ASP A 146 -13.78 -5.50 12.88
CA ASP A 146 -13.67 -5.55 14.35
C ASP A 146 -12.24 -5.44 14.83
N PHE A 147 -11.27 -6.02 14.11
CA PHE A 147 -9.85 -5.85 14.38
C PHE A 147 -9.43 -4.37 14.28
N CYS A 148 -9.83 -3.68 13.20
CA CYS A 148 -9.56 -2.26 13.05
C CYS A 148 -10.16 -1.42 14.19
N LYS A 149 -11.44 -1.67 14.51
CA LYS A 149 -12.14 -0.98 15.60
C LYS A 149 -11.42 -1.16 16.93
N LYS A 150 -10.98 -2.38 17.24
CA LYS A 150 -10.29 -2.73 18.49
C LYS A 150 -8.93 -2.03 18.64
N HIS A 151 -8.20 -1.86 17.54
CA HIS A 151 -6.82 -1.37 17.55
C HIS A 151 -6.67 0.08 17.05
N ASN A 152 -7.79 0.78 16.83
CA ASN A 152 -7.82 2.13 16.29
C ASN A 152 -7.12 2.24 14.92
N PHE A 153 -7.31 1.22 14.08
CA PHE A 153 -6.86 1.21 12.68
C PHE A 153 -8.02 1.58 11.75
N ILE A 154 -7.68 1.91 10.50
CA ILE A 154 -8.65 2.29 9.48
C ILE A 154 -9.02 1.04 8.67
N TYR A 155 -10.30 0.72 8.59
CA TYR A 155 -10.80 -0.33 7.71
C TYR A 155 -10.81 0.17 6.25
N SER A 156 -10.18 -0.58 5.35
CA SER A 156 -10.15 -0.32 3.92
C SER A 156 -10.74 -1.51 3.17
N ASP A 157 -11.88 -1.30 2.53
CA ASP A 157 -12.59 -2.38 1.84
C ASP A 157 -12.09 -2.59 0.40
N ARG A 158 -12.32 -3.78 -0.15
CA ARG A 158 -12.11 -4.07 -1.59
C ARG A 158 -13.39 -3.79 -2.38
N LEU A 159 -13.81 -2.52 -2.39
CA LEU A 159 -15.10 -2.12 -2.95
C LEU A 159 -15.26 -2.53 -4.42
N HIS A 160 -14.20 -2.44 -5.23
CA HIS A 160 -14.24 -2.86 -6.63
C HIS A 160 -14.61 -4.35 -6.79
N ILE A 161 -14.13 -5.25 -5.92
CA ILE A 161 -14.52 -6.66 -5.93
C ILE A 161 -15.95 -6.82 -5.41
N ARG A 162 -16.38 -6.02 -4.43
CA ARG A 162 -17.80 -6.07 -4.03
C ARG A 162 -18.74 -5.72 -5.18
N VAL A 163 -18.39 -4.71 -5.97
CA VAL A 163 -19.22 -4.23 -7.08
C VAL A 163 -19.09 -5.13 -8.31
N PHE A 164 -17.88 -5.49 -8.71
CA PHE A 164 -17.57 -6.13 -9.99
C PHE A 164 -17.06 -7.57 -9.88
N ASP A 165 -16.94 -8.11 -8.67
CA ASP A 165 -16.45 -9.46 -8.39
C ASP A 165 -15.05 -9.72 -8.97
N THR A 166 -14.88 -10.79 -9.75
CA THR A 166 -13.64 -11.20 -10.39
C THR A 166 -13.34 -10.44 -11.70
N THR A 167 -14.16 -9.45 -12.07
CA THR A 167 -13.98 -8.68 -13.31
C THR A 167 -12.74 -7.79 -13.23
N GLN A 168 -11.89 -7.85 -14.25
CA GLN A 168 -10.67 -7.05 -14.36
C GLN A 168 -10.89 -5.79 -15.21
N GLY A 169 -10.09 -4.74 -14.95
CA GLY A 169 -10.09 -3.50 -15.75
C GLY A 169 -11.24 -2.54 -15.46
N VAL A 170 -11.73 -2.53 -14.22
CA VAL A 170 -12.86 -1.73 -13.73
C VAL A 170 -12.44 -0.51 -12.91
#